data_AF-A0A961BSX2-F1
#
_entry.id   AF-A0A961BSX2-F1
#
_cell.length_a   1.000
_cell.length_b   1.000
_cell.length_c   1.000
_cell.angle_alpha   90.00
_cell.angle_beta   90.00
_cell.angle_gamma   90.00
#
_symmetry.space_group_name_H-M   'P 1'
#
loop_
_entity.id
_entity.type
_entity.pdbx_description
1 polymer ?
#
loop_
_entity_poly.entity_id
_entity_poly.type
_entity_poly.pdbx_seq_one_letter_code
_entity_poly.pdbx_strand_id
1 'polypeptide(L)'
;MSTAEMSSNADMIGRDDVNDLEAILSISNSDWDAVIHQVQDNADAIFTWDYEKGARPALDKLYEKAKKSQWNGQTDLDWSTDVDQEKLVVANMAANAGQPAGDIDLSGTCFANWGDDDWVRLGIEMQNWTLSQFMHGEQGALICTAKIVETVPWIDAKYYASTQVMDEARHVEVFAQYLDTKLSGHYPINAHLGMLLDDIIADARW
;
A
#
# COMPACT_ATOMS: atom_id res chain seq x y z
N MET A 1 34.49 -13.51 -11.24
CA MET A 1 33.03 -13.58 -11.08
C MET A 1 32.78 -14.04 -9.66
N SER A 2 32.40 -13.12 -8.78
CA SER A 2 32.00 -13.47 -7.42
C SER A 2 30.58 -14.01 -7.51
N THR A 3 30.37 -15.28 -7.17
CA THR A 3 29.04 -15.81 -6.89
C THR A 3 28.55 -15.08 -5.64
N ALA A 4 27.64 -14.12 -5.80
CA ALA A 4 26.92 -13.60 -4.64
C ALA A 4 26.19 -14.80 -4.01
N GLU A 5 26.52 -15.13 -2.77
CA GLU A 5 25.71 -16.06 -1.98
C GLU A 5 24.30 -15.50 -1.94
N MET A 6 23.31 -16.28 -2.36
CA MET A 6 21.92 -15.87 -2.20
C MET A 6 21.63 -15.84 -0.70
N SER A 7 21.12 -14.70 -0.21
CA SER A 7 20.64 -14.58 1.17
C SER A 7 19.67 -15.72 1.48
N SER A 8 19.78 -16.28 2.67
CA SER A 8 18.86 -17.33 3.11
C SER A 8 17.47 -16.75 3.38
N ASN A 9 16.44 -17.60 3.47
CA ASN A 9 15.12 -17.14 3.90
C ASN A 9 15.17 -16.51 5.30
N ALA A 10 15.99 -17.05 6.21
CA ALA A 10 16.17 -16.47 7.53
C ALA A 10 16.72 -15.04 7.46
N ASP A 11 17.64 -14.77 6.54
CA ASP A 11 18.20 -13.43 6.34
C ASP A 11 17.21 -12.47 5.67
N MET A 12 16.38 -12.97 4.75
CA MET A 12 15.46 -12.13 3.96
C MET A 12 14.12 -11.87 4.65
N ILE A 13 13.57 -12.85 5.36
CA ILE A 13 12.21 -12.82 5.90
C ILE A 13 12.14 -13.21 7.38
N GLY A 14 13.29 -13.38 8.05
CA GLY A 14 13.37 -13.68 9.47
C GLY A 14 12.92 -15.10 9.85
N ARG A 15 12.74 -16.00 8.88
CA ARG A 15 12.31 -17.40 9.10
C ARG A 15 12.87 -18.36 8.05
N ASP A 16 13.06 -19.62 8.42
CA ASP A 16 13.68 -20.63 7.55
C ASP A 16 12.75 -21.10 6.42
N ASP A 17 11.47 -21.31 6.71
CA ASP A 17 10.45 -21.72 5.72
C ASP A 17 9.51 -20.55 5.39
N VAL A 18 9.30 -20.34 4.10
CA VAL A 18 8.37 -19.34 3.57
C VAL A 18 6.94 -19.60 4.07
N ASN A 19 6.56 -20.87 4.26
CA ASN A 19 5.22 -21.29 4.66
C ASN A 19 5.11 -21.69 6.15
N ASP A 20 6.04 -21.25 7.00
CA ASP A 20 5.92 -21.44 8.44
C ASP A 20 4.74 -20.60 9.00
N LEU A 21 3.58 -21.24 9.11
CA LEU A 21 2.34 -20.61 9.58
C LEU A 21 2.46 -20.10 11.01
N GLU A 22 3.16 -20.80 11.89
CA GLU A 22 3.30 -20.39 13.29
C GLU A 22 4.16 -19.12 13.37
N ALA A 23 5.27 -19.09 12.64
CA ALA A 23 6.11 -17.89 12.55
C ALA A 23 5.34 -16.72 11.92
N ILE A 24 4.61 -16.94 10.82
CA ILE A 24 3.78 -15.90 10.18
C ILE A 24 2.78 -15.31 11.17
N LEU A 25 1.99 -16.17 11.82
CA LEU A 25 0.91 -15.74 12.70
C LEU A 25 1.41 -15.17 14.02
N SER A 26 2.66 -15.45 14.41
CA SER A 26 3.29 -14.87 15.60
C SER A 26 3.67 -13.40 15.44
N ILE A 27 3.77 -12.90 14.20
CA ILE A 27 4.09 -11.51 13.92
C ILE A 27 2.83 -10.68 14.08
N SER A 28 2.86 -9.76 15.03
CA SER A 28 1.78 -8.80 15.30
C SER A 28 2.35 -7.40 15.40
N ASN A 29 1.53 -6.39 15.14
CA ASN A 29 1.89 -5.01 15.44
C ASN A 29 2.26 -4.88 16.93
N SER A 30 3.41 -4.30 17.20
CA SER A 30 3.88 -4.02 18.57
C SER A 30 3.60 -2.59 19.01
N ASP A 31 3.48 -1.65 18.06
CA ASP A 31 3.31 -0.22 18.34
C ASP A 31 2.07 0.34 17.63
N TRP A 32 0.89 0.02 18.19
CA TRP A 32 -0.41 0.35 17.59
C TRP A 32 -0.71 1.85 17.57
N ASP A 33 -0.13 2.60 18.49
CA ASP A 33 -0.37 4.03 18.68
C ASP A 33 0.79 4.88 18.11
N ALA A 34 1.74 4.25 17.41
CA ALA A 34 2.86 4.95 16.80
C ALA A 34 2.35 5.97 15.78
N VAL A 35 2.62 7.25 16.04
CA VAL A 35 2.32 8.32 15.09
C VAL A 35 3.46 8.50 14.07
N ILE A 36 4.67 8.08 14.45
CA ILE A 36 5.89 8.25 13.64
C ILE A 36 6.69 6.96 13.68
N HIS A 37 7.08 6.49 12.49
CA HIS A 37 8.01 5.39 12.29
C HIS A 37 9.20 5.88 11.49
N GLN A 38 10.42 5.58 11.94
CA GLN A 38 11.64 6.04 11.29
C GLN A 38 12.39 4.85 10.69
N VAL A 39 12.71 4.96 9.40
CA VAL A 39 13.57 4.00 8.69
C VAL A 39 14.84 4.71 8.26
N GLN A 40 15.97 4.01 8.32
CA GLN A 40 17.25 4.55 7.85
C GLN A 40 17.26 4.63 6.31
N ASP A 41 17.67 5.77 5.79
CA ASP A 41 17.92 5.96 4.36
C ASP A 41 19.38 5.57 4.03
N ASN A 42 19.54 4.50 3.23
CA ASN A 42 20.85 3.97 2.82
C ASN A 42 21.22 4.34 1.37
N ALA A 43 20.83 5.53 0.89
CA ALA A 43 21.14 5.99 -0.46
C ALA A 43 21.83 7.37 -0.49
N ASP A 44 22.60 7.61 -1.55
CA ASP A 44 23.20 8.91 -1.81
C ASP A 44 22.19 9.86 -2.48
N ALA A 45 22.21 11.13 -2.09
CA ALA A 45 21.47 12.18 -2.79
C ALA A 45 22.21 12.62 -4.06
N ILE A 46 21.60 12.39 -5.23
CA ILE A 46 22.23 12.67 -6.52
C ILE A 46 21.66 13.95 -7.16
N PHE A 47 22.52 14.95 -7.33
CA PHE A 47 22.21 16.14 -8.13
C PHE A 47 22.53 15.89 -9.61
N THR A 48 21.58 16.21 -10.49
CA THR A 48 21.77 16.18 -11.94
C THR A 48 21.89 17.60 -12.48
N TRP A 49 23.05 17.92 -13.06
CA TRP A 49 23.32 19.22 -13.70
C TRP A 49 23.13 19.19 -15.22
N ASP A 50 22.89 18.00 -15.77
CA ASP A 50 22.48 17.81 -17.16
C ASP A 50 20.95 17.98 -17.27
N TYR A 51 20.53 19.06 -17.91
CA TYR A 51 19.12 19.41 -18.08
C TYR A 51 18.61 19.10 -19.49
N GLU A 52 19.32 18.28 -20.27
CA GLU A 52 18.86 17.83 -21.58
C GLU A 52 17.61 16.93 -21.47
N LYS A 53 16.45 17.58 -21.44
CA LYS A 53 15.14 16.91 -21.39
C LYS A 53 14.86 16.16 -22.69
N GLY A 54 14.33 14.95 -22.57
CA GLY A 54 13.98 14.09 -23.71
C GLY A 54 15.09 13.14 -24.14
N ALA A 55 16.24 13.13 -23.45
CA ALA A 55 17.27 12.11 -23.60
C ALA A 55 16.71 10.69 -23.36
N ARG A 56 15.63 10.59 -22.57
CA ARG A 56 14.83 9.38 -22.36
C ARG A 56 13.38 9.62 -22.83
N PRO A 57 13.08 9.43 -24.13
CA PRO A 57 11.79 9.79 -24.72
C PRO A 57 10.57 9.12 -24.07
N ALA A 58 10.72 7.90 -23.56
CA ALA A 58 9.63 7.19 -22.87
C ALA A 58 9.23 7.88 -21.56
N LEU A 59 10.20 8.33 -20.77
CA LEU A 59 9.97 9.04 -19.51
C LEU A 59 9.43 10.43 -19.76
N ASP A 60 9.99 11.13 -20.76
CA ASP A 60 9.48 12.44 -21.18
C ASP A 60 8.00 12.38 -21.60
N LYS A 61 7.63 11.35 -22.38
CA LYS A 61 6.23 11.11 -22.77
C LYS A 61 5.32 10.88 -21.56
N LEU A 62 5.77 10.11 -20.57
CA LEU A 62 5.00 9.87 -19.35
C LEU A 62 4.85 11.14 -18.53
N TYR A 63 5.93 11.92 -18.39
CA TYR A 63 5.92 13.20 -17.70
C TYR A 63 4.97 14.21 -18.35
N GLU A 64 5.00 14.37 -19.67
CA GLU A 64 4.08 15.26 -20.39
C GLU A 64 2.62 14.81 -20.31
N LYS A 65 2.36 13.50 -20.23
CA LYS A 65 1.02 12.96 -19.99
C LYS A 65 0.57 13.25 -18.56
N ALA A 66 1.40 12.95 -17.57
CA ALA A 66 1.09 13.12 -16.16
C ALA A 66 0.71 14.57 -15.84
N LYS A 67 1.49 15.56 -16.32
CA LYS A 67 1.17 16.99 -16.13
C LYS A 67 -0.22 17.39 -16.62
N LYS A 68 -0.74 16.75 -17.67
CA LYS A 68 -2.07 17.06 -18.24
C LYS A 68 -3.21 16.32 -17.56
N SER A 69 -2.89 15.24 -16.84
CA SER A 69 -3.87 14.34 -16.22
C SER A 69 -3.90 14.45 -14.70
N GLN A 70 -3.28 15.48 -14.13
CA GLN A 70 -3.41 15.82 -12.73
C GLN A 70 -4.85 16.23 -12.40
N TRP A 71 -5.30 15.85 -11.22
CA TRP A 71 -6.61 16.17 -10.67
C TRP A 71 -6.49 16.52 -9.19
N ASN A 72 -7.51 17.15 -8.63
CA ASN A 72 -7.54 17.58 -7.24
C ASN A 72 -8.54 16.74 -6.43
N GLY A 73 -8.02 16.02 -5.42
CA GLY A 73 -8.80 15.19 -4.49
C GLY A 73 -10.00 15.90 -3.90
N GLN A 74 -9.81 17.15 -3.49
CA GLN A 74 -10.79 17.96 -2.78
C GLN A 74 -11.91 18.50 -3.67
N THR A 75 -11.60 18.86 -4.93
CA THR A 75 -12.54 19.59 -5.80
C THR A 75 -13.11 18.78 -6.94
N ASP A 76 -12.40 17.76 -7.40
CA ASP A 76 -12.79 17.02 -8.61
C ASP A 76 -13.63 15.77 -8.26
N LEU A 77 -13.66 15.38 -6.98
CA LEU A 77 -14.56 14.36 -6.45
C LEU A 77 -15.75 15.01 -5.73
N ASP A 78 -16.95 14.48 -6.01
CA ASP A 78 -18.16 14.88 -5.29
C ASP A 78 -18.28 14.14 -3.96
N TRP A 79 -17.63 14.69 -2.94
CA TRP A 79 -17.68 14.21 -1.56
C TRP A 79 -19.07 14.31 -0.91
N SER A 80 -20.07 14.92 -1.54
CA SER A 80 -21.45 14.89 -1.02
C SER A 80 -22.15 13.56 -1.28
N THR A 81 -21.61 12.73 -2.18
CA THR A 81 -22.13 11.40 -2.50
C THR A 81 -22.14 10.52 -1.26
N ASP A 82 -23.30 9.98 -0.92
CA ASP A 82 -23.47 9.07 0.22
C ASP A 82 -22.93 7.66 -0.12
N VAL A 83 -22.35 6.99 0.89
CA VAL A 83 -21.76 5.67 0.75
C VAL A 83 -22.36 4.74 1.80
N ASP A 84 -23.21 3.83 1.33
CA ASP A 84 -23.80 2.78 2.15
C ASP A 84 -22.88 1.54 2.16
N GLN A 85 -22.02 1.46 3.18
CA GLN A 85 -21.05 0.37 3.33
C GLN A 85 -21.73 -1.01 3.40
N GLU A 86 -22.83 -1.12 4.15
CA GLU A 86 -23.54 -2.38 4.36
C GLU A 86 -24.08 -2.92 3.04
N LYS A 87 -24.73 -2.05 2.27
CA LYS A 87 -25.24 -2.39 0.94
C LYS A 87 -24.12 -2.82 -0.02
N LEU A 88 -22.95 -2.17 0.04
CA LEU A 88 -21.79 -2.56 -0.76
C LEU A 88 -21.27 -3.94 -0.36
N VAL A 89 -21.17 -4.23 0.95
CA VAL A 89 -20.75 -5.53 1.46
C VAL A 89 -21.72 -6.63 1.02
N VAL A 90 -23.03 -6.43 1.19
CA VAL A 90 -24.06 -7.39 0.75
C VAL A 90 -23.98 -7.64 -0.76
N ALA A 91 -23.79 -6.58 -1.56
CA ALA A 91 -23.63 -6.70 -3.01
C ALA A 91 -22.37 -7.49 -3.39
N ASN A 92 -21.24 -7.24 -2.72
CA ASN A 92 -19.99 -7.96 -2.94
C ASN A 92 -20.09 -9.43 -2.53
N MET A 93 -20.75 -9.72 -1.40
CA MET A 93 -21.01 -11.10 -0.97
C MET A 93 -21.88 -11.84 -2.00
N ALA A 94 -22.95 -11.20 -2.50
CA ALA A 94 -23.80 -11.78 -3.52
C ALA A 94 -23.04 -12.03 -4.85
N ALA A 95 -22.16 -11.11 -5.26
CA ALA A 95 -21.32 -11.28 -6.44
C ALA A 95 -20.31 -12.42 -6.31
N ASN A 96 -19.89 -12.74 -5.07
CA ASN A 96 -18.97 -13.84 -4.76
C ASN A 96 -19.67 -15.13 -4.31
N ALA A 97 -21.01 -15.14 -4.20
CA ALA A 97 -21.81 -16.29 -3.83
C ALA A 97 -21.77 -17.34 -4.96
N GLY A 98 -20.78 -18.23 -4.89
CA GLY A 98 -20.45 -19.19 -5.94
C GLY A 98 -18.95 -19.45 -6.08
N GLN A 99 -18.10 -18.67 -5.39
CA GLN A 99 -16.70 -19.01 -5.16
C GLN A 99 -16.60 -20.23 -4.23
N PRO A 100 -15.59 -21.12 -4.40
CA PRO A 100 -15.46 -22.37 -3.66
C PRO A 100 -15.35 -22.24 -2.11
N ALA A 101 -15.27 -21.03 -1.57
CA ALA A 101 -15.24 -20.75 -0.13
C ALA A 101 -16.60 -20.94 0.58
N GLY A 102 -17.72 -21.11 -0.14
CA GLY A 102 -19.04 -21.29 0.46
C GLY A 102 -19.30 -22.65 1.12
N ASP A 103 -18.45 -23.65 0.87
CA ASP A 103 -18.60 -25.02 1.39
C ASP A 103 -17.65 -25.32 2.58
N ILE A 104 -17.11 -24.30 3.24
CA ILE A 104 -16.23 -24.49 4.39
C ILE A 104 -17.06 -24.95 5.59
N ASP A 105 -16.73 -26.13 6.14
CA ASP A 105 -17.29 -26.60 7.40
C ASP A 105 -16.76 -25.74 8.56
N LEU A 106 -17.63 -24.91 9.11
CA LEU A 106 -17.31 -24.01 10.22
C LEU A 106 -17.54 -24.68 11.59
N SER A 107 -17.97 -25.95 11.63
CA SER A 107 -18.19 -26.65 12.89
C SER A 107 -16.90 -26.74 13.72
N GLY A 108 -17.01 -26.46 15.02
CA GLY A 108 -15.85 -26.43 15.93
C GLY A 108 -14.96 -25.19 15.81
N THR A 109 -15.28 -24.22 14.94
CA THR A 109 -14.56 -22.93 14.86
C THR A 109 -15.26 -21.83 15.65
N CYS A 110 -14.61 -20.68 15.81
CA CYS A 110 -15.23 -19.49 16.41
C CYS A 110 -16.39 -18.91 15.58
N PHE A 111 -16.51 -19.30 14.30
CA PHE A 111 -17.55 -18.86 13.38
C PHE A 111 -18.78 -19.78 13.37
N ALA A 112 -18.78 -20.88 14.13
CA ALA A 112 -19.84 -21.90 14.09
C ALA A 112 -21.26 -21.36 14.38
N ASN A 113 -21.37 -20.25 15.09
CA ASN A 113 -22.64 -19.63 15.47
C ASN A 113 -22.94 -18.31 14.74
N TRP A 114 -22.14 -17.95 13.72
CA TRP A 114 -22.33 -16.69 12.99
C TRP A 114 -23.56 -16.74 12.09
N GLY A 115 -24.38 -15.69 12.15
CA GLY A 115 -25.46 -15.43 11.21
C GLY A 115 -25.08 -14.44 10.11
N ASP A 116 -26.03 -14.11 9.24
CA ASP A 116 -25.84 -13.17 8.13
C ASP A 116 -25.31 -11.80 8.62
N ASP A 117 -25.87 -11.28 9.72
CA ASP A 117 -25.45 -10.01 10.31
C ASP A 117 -23.98 -10.02 10.79
N ASP A 118 -23.49 -11.15 11.29
CA ASP A 118 -22.10 -11.29 11.73
C ASP A 118 -21.14 -11.27 10.53
N TRP A 119 -21.53 -11.92 9.42
CA TRP A 119 -20.77 -11.92 8.17
C TRP A 119 -20.77 -10.55 7.50
N VAL A 120 -21.90 -9.85 7.52
CA VAL A 120 -22.00 -8.45 7.05
C VAL A 120 -21.09 -7.56 7.88
N ARG A 121 -21.10 -7.67 9.21
CA ARG A 121 -20.19 -6.93 10.09
C ARG A 121 -18.73 -7.23 9.77
N LEU A 122 -18.35 -8.50 9.59
CA LEU A 122 -16.99 -8.85 9.16
C LEU A 122 -16.66 -8.22 7.81
N GLY A 123 -17.57 -8.23 6.85
CA GLY A 123 -17.36 -7.61 5.55
C GLY A 123 -17.10 -6.10 5.64
N ILE A 124 -17.79 -5.39 6.55
CA ILE A 124 -17.55 -3.97 6.82
C ILE A 124 -16.13 -3.78 7.39
N GLU A 125 -15.74 -4.57 8.38
CA GLU A 125 -14.39 -4.46 8.97
C GLU A 125 -13.29 -4.86 7.97
N MET A 126 -13.54 -5.85 7.13
CA MET A 126 -12.62 -6.21 6.04
C MET A 126 -12.47 -5.07 5.02
N GLN A 127 -13.55 -4.35 4.71
CA GLN A 127 -13.49 -3.18 3.83
C GLN A 127 -12.66 -2.05 4.45
N ASN A 128 -12.95 -1.71 5.70
CA ASN A 128 -12.21 -0.70 6.48
C ASN A 128 -10.72 -1.07 6.57
N TRP A 129 -10.43 -2.33 6.88
CA TRP A 129 -9.06 -2.84 6.96
C TRP A 129 -8.34 -2.75 5.63
N THR A 130 -8.96 -3.23 4.55
CA THR A 130 -8.34 -3.25 3.21
C THR A 130 -8.00 -1.83 2.74
N LEU A 131 -8.93 -0.88 2.87
CA LEU A 131 -8.69 0.50 2.46
C LEU A 131 -7.66 1.19 3.34
N SER A 132 -7.59 0.85 4.63
CA SER A 132 -6.51 1.33 5.51
C SER A 132 -5.15 0.82 5.02
N GLN A 133 -5.04 -0.46 4.65
CA GLN A 133 -3.78 -1.00 4.13
C GLN A 133 -3.37 -0.39 2.79
N PHE A 134 -4.33 -0.09 1.90
CA PHE A 134 -4.03 0.66 0.68
C PHE A 134 -3.49 2.05 1.01
N MET A 135 -4.16 2.82 1.88
CA MET A 135 -3.67 4.13 2.31
C MET A 135 -2.22 4.08 2.83
N HIS A 136 -1.89 3.11 3.70
CA HIS A 136 -0.53 2.93 4.21
C HIS A 136 0.46 2.54 3.10
N GLY A 137 0.04 1.68 2.16
CA GLY A 137 0.81 1.34 0.98
C GLY A 137 1.12 2.54 0.09
N GLU A 138 0.13 3.42 -0.14
CA GLU A 138 0.32 4.66 -0.90
C GLU A 138 1.29 5.62 -0.19
N GLN A 139 1.28 5.66 1.15
CA GLN A 139 2.28 6.42 1.90
C GLN A 139 3.68 5.84 1.71
N GLY A 140 3.82 4.51 1.70
CA GLY A 140 5.06 3.84 1.35
C GLY A 140 5.53 4.19 -0.08
N ALA A 141 4.62 4.14 -1.05
CA ALA A 141 4.89 4.50 -2.44
C ALA A 141 5.28 5.97 -2.60
N LEU A 142 4.67 6.87 -1.82
CA LEU A 142 5.05 8.28 -1.76
C LEU A 142 6.51 8.47 -1.37
N ILE A 143 6.97 7.77 -0.33
CA ILE A 143 8.38 7.86 0.09
C ILE A 143 9.29 7.18 -0.93
N CYS A 144 8.91 6.02 -1.47
CA CYS A 144 9.68 5.33 -2.51
C CYS A 144 9.88 6.20 -3.76
N THR A 145 8.83 6.88 -4.22
CA THR A 145 8.90 7.76 -5.40
C THR A 145 9.75 9.00 -5.12
N ALA A 146 9.74 9.53 -3.88
CA ALA A 146 10.64 10.59 -3.45
C ALA A 146 12.10 10.12 -3.47
N LYS A 147 12.38 8.90 -3.01
CA LYS A 147 13.72 8.29 -3.15
C LYS A 147 14.15 8.16 -4.60
N ILE A 148 13.28 7.75 -5.53
CA ILE A 148 13.61 7.75 -6.96
C ILE A 148 14.03 9.15 -7.41
N VAL A 149 13.31 10.21 -7.01
CA VAL A 149 13.68 11.60 -7.34
C VAL A 149 15.06 11.94 -6.78
N GLU A 150 15.40 11.48 -5.59
CA GLU A 150 16.68 11.72 -4.94
C GLU A 150 17.84 10.96 -5.58
N THR A 151 17.68 9.66 -5.89
CA THR A 151 18.78 8.75 -6.19
C THR A 151 19.04 8.55 -7.68
N VAL A 152 18.06 8.75 -8.58
CA VAL A 152 18.32 8.52 -10.02
C VAL A 152 19.20 9.64 -10.63
N PRO A 153 20.14 9.31 -11.53
CA PRO A 153 21.06 10.31 -12.08
C PRO A 153 20.51 11.07 -13.30
N TRP A 154 19.33 10.70 -13.83
CA TRP A 154 18.78 11.27 -15.07
C TRP A 154 17.65 12.27 -14.80
N ILE A 155 17.74 13.45 -15.39
CA ILE A 155 16.76 14.52 -15.17
C ILE A 155 15.34 14.13 -15.63
N ASP A 156 15.20 13.40 -16.75
CA ASP A 156 13.90 12.92 -17.23
C ASP A 156 13.23 11.97 -16.22
N ALA A 157 14.02 11.14 -15.54
CA ALA A 157 13.52 10.25 -14.49
C ALA A 157 13.10 11.02 -13.25
N LYS A 158 13.90 12.00 -12.81
CA LYS A 158 13.53 12.89 -11.70
C LYS A 158 12.23 13.65 -11.99
N TYR A 159 12.05 14.16 -13.21
CA TYR A 159 10.81 14.85 -13.62
C TYR A 159 9.60 13.93 -13.58
N TYR A 160 9.70 12.73 -14.16
CA TYR A 160 8.59 11.79 -14.14
C TYR A 160 8.28 11.31 -12.72
N ALA A 161 9.29 10.89 -11.95
CA ALA A 161 9.11 10.46 -10.56
C ALA A 161 8.50 11.56 -9.68
N SER A 162 8.83 12.84 -9.89
CA SER A 162 8.19 13.96 -9.18
C SER A 162 6.68 14.03 -9.41
N THR A 163 6.19 13.61 -10.59
CA THR A 163 4.75 13.51 -10.82
C THR A 163 4.12 12.35 -10.06
N GLN A 164 4.86 11.25 -9.85
CA GLN A 164 4.41 10.13 -9.02
C GLN A 164 4.38 10.52 -7.54
N VAL A 165 5.36 11.29 -7.04
CA VAL A 165 5.31 11.84 -5.68
C VAL A 165 4.01 12.61 -5.44
N MET A 166 3.61 13.46 -6.40
CA MET A 166 2.34 14.17 -6.32
C MET A 166 1.12 13.24 -6.38
N ASP A 167 1.16 12.24 -7.25
CA ASP A 167 0.06 11.26 -7.39
C ASP A 167 -0.13 10.45 -6.09
N GLU A 168 0.94 9.92 -5.50
CA GLU A 168 0.84 9.13 -4.26
C GLU A 168 0.46 10.00 -3.06
N ALA A 169 0.92 11.25 -2.99
CA ALA A 169 0.46 12.20 -1.97
C ALA A 169 -1.06 12.42 -2.05
N ARG A 170 -1.59 12.55 -3.26
CA ARG A 170 -3.04 12.66 -3.50
C ARG A 170 -3.77 11.37 -3.20
N HIS A 171 -3.20 10.20 -3.47
CA HIS A 171 -3.82 8.92 -3.11
C HIS A 171 -3.94 8.78 -1.58
N VAL A 172 -2.87 9.10 -0.83
CA VAL A 172 -2.91 9.13 0.63
C VAL A 172 -3.99 10.08 1.14
N GLU A 173 -4.04 11.31 0.62
CA GLU A 173 -5.06 12.30 0.98
C GLU A 173 -6.49 11.78 0.75
N VAL A 174 -6.76 11.24 -0.44
CA VAL A 174 -8.09 10.76 -0.82
C VAL A 174 -8.50 9.54 -0.01
N PHE A 175 -7.61 8.57 0.19
CA PHE A 175 -7.93 7.40 1.01
C PHE A 175 -8.16 7.77 2.47
N ALA A 176 -7.33 8.65 3.05
CA ALA A 176 -7.52 9.14 4.41
C ALA A 176 -8.89 9.83 4.58
N GLN A 177 -9.22 10.76 3.67
CA GLN A 177 -10.51 11.44 3.70
C GLN A 177 -11.69 10.47 3.49
N TYR A 178 -11.54 9.46 2.62
CA TYR A 178 -12.58 8.47 2.39
C TYR A 178 -12.81 7.58 3.62
N LEU A 179 -11.74 7.13 4.27
CA LEU A 179 -11.81 6.39 5.54
C LEU A 179 -12.53 7.22 6.61
N ASP A 180 -12.17 8.50 6.77
CA ASP A 180 -12.70 9.35 7.84
C ASP A 180 -14.14 9.81 7.60
N THR A 181 -14.55 10.01 6.34
CA THR A 181 -15.83 10.66 6.02
C THR A 181 -16.87 9.74 5.41
N LYS A 182 -16.46 8.58 4.87
CA LYS A 182 -17.36 7.64 4.18
C LYS A 182 -17.41 6.27 4.83
N LEU A 183 -16.38 5.90 5.59
CA LEU A 183 -16.33 4.62 6.27
C LEU A 183 -16.51 4.76 7.78
N SER A 184 -16.72 3.62 8.42
CA SER A 184 -17.01 3.52 9.86
C SER A 184 -15.76 3.44 10.74
N GLY A 185 -14.57 3.25 10.16
CA GLY A 185 -13.33 3.13 10.92
C GLY A 185 -12.07 2.99 10.06
N HIS A 186 -10.94 2.99 10.75
CA HIS A 186 -9.60 2.83 10.19
C HIS A 186 -8.80 1.82 11.00
N TYR A 187 -7.77 1.26 10.38
CA TYR A 187 -6.86 0.31 11.00
C TYR A 187 -5.41 0.75 10.86
N PRO A 188 -4.54 0.42 11.83
CA PRO A 188 -3.11 0.63 11.68
C PRO A 188 -2.54 -0.23 10.56
N ILE A 189 -1.34 0.12 10.12
CA ILE A 189 -0.59 -0.64 9.13
C ILE A 189 -0.41 -2.07 9.60
N ASN A 190 -0.60 -3.04 8.71
CA ASN A 190 -0.32 -4.44 8.99
C ASN A 190 1.20 -4.65 9.20
N ALA A 191 1.59 -5.43 10.22
CA ALA A 191 3.00 -5.68 10.54
C ALA A 191 3.83 -6.14 9.34
N HIS A 192 3.30 -7.05 8.51
CA HIS A 192 4.03 -7.54 7.34
C HIS A 192 4.14 -6.49 6.25
N LEU A 193 3.11 -5.65 6.05
CA LEU A 193 3.20 -4.51 5.15
C LEU A 193 4.26 -3.51 5.64
N GLY A 194 4.26 -3.19 6.93
CA GLY A 194 5.28 -2.33 7.55
C GLY A 194 6.70 -2.86 7.35
N MET A 195 6.92 -4.15 7.62
CA MET A 195 8.21 -4.80 7.35
C MET A 195 8.63 -4.70 5.88
N LEU A 196 7.70 -4.95 4.95
CA LEU A 196 7.99 -4.82 3.52
C LEU A 196 8.38 -3.39 3.14
N LEU A 197 7.70 -2.38 3.69
CA LEU A 197 8.05 -0.98 3.45
C LEU A 197 9.42 -0.65 4.04
N ASP A 198 9.73 -1.11 5.25
CA ASP A 198 11.03 -0.92 5.89
C ASP A 198 12.17 -1.51 5.04
N ASP A 199 11.99 -2.75 4.57
CA ASP A 199 12.95 -3.44 3.72
C ASP A 199 13.18 -2.69 2.41
N ILE A 200 12.10 -2.23 1.76
CA ILE A 200 12.20 -1.45 0.53
C ILE A 200 12.95 -0.15 0.78
N ILE A 201 12.64 0.61 1.83
CA ILE A 201 13.27 1.91 2.10
C ILE A 201 14.74 1.78 2.51
N ALA A 202 15.07 0.77 3.31
CA ALA A 202 16.42 0.54 3.83
C ALA A 202 17.36 -0.13 2.82
N ASP A 203 16.86 -0.59 1.67
CA ASP A 203 17.67 -1.31 0.68
C ASP A 203 18.85 -0.46 0.15
N ALA A 204 20.08 -0.94 0.33
CA ALA A 204 21.27 -0.19 -0.11
C ALA A 204 21.47 -0.16 -1.65
N ARG A 205 20.58 -0.77 -2.44
CA ARG A 205 20.65 -0.83 -3.92
C ARG A 205 19.92 0.34 -4.62
N TRP A 206 19.34 1.27 -3.87
CA TRP A 206 18.64 2.47 -4.37
C TRP A 206 19.50 3.37 -5.27
#